data_AF-A0A6P1W6X8-F1
#
_entry.id   AF-A0A6P1W6X8-F1
#
_cell.length_a   1.000
_cell.length_b   1.000
_cell.length_c   1.000
_cell.angle_alpha   90.00
_cell.angle_beta   90.00
_cell.angle_gamma   90.00
#
_symmetry.space_group_name_H-M   'P 1'
#
loop_
_entity.id
_entity.type
_entity.pdbx_description
1 polymer ?
#
loop_
_entity_poly.entity_id
_entity_poly.type
_entity_poly.pdbx_seq_one_letter_code
_entity_poly.pdbx_strand_id
1 'polypeptide(L)'
;MNVKLRRTHRIMWFLLAIGLPIGFVAALQLNRIPPIQEQLISQPLAPALPILIKAVDKPGISVNLRREAQSSMRQLELVVRQPLEVPSIVVRVGTGANPLAVGTLEVSGVYRFPLPDSSSHPAITLVDEIHHTTLQTIHF
;
A
#
# COMPACT_ATOMS: atom_id res chain seq x y z
N MET A 1 -15.42 61.07 35.98
CA MET A 1 -14.83 59.97 35.18
C MET A 1 -13.81 59.23 36.05
N ASN A 2 -14.09 57.99 36.45
CA ASN A 2 -13.42 57.34 37.58
C ASN A 2 -12.02 56.80 37.17
N VAL A 3 -10.95 57.46 37.64
CA VAL A 3 -9.54 57.18 37.26
C VAL A 3 -9.12 55.73 37.55
N LYS A 4 -9.74 55.12 38.57
CA LYS A 4 -9.47 53.71 38.95
C LYS A 4 -9.88 52.72 37.84
N LEU A 5 -11.00 52.98 37.15
CA LEU A 5 -11.50 52.10 36.09
C LEU A 5 -10.59 52.08 34.85
N ARG A 6 -10.01 53.24 34.50
CA ARG A 6 -9.08 53.33 33.36
C ARG A 6 -7.78 52.57 33.63
N ARG A 7 -7.32 52.57 34.89
CA ARG A 7 -6.09 51.87 35.29
C ARG A 7 -6.27 50.35 35.26
N THR A 8 -7.38 49.84 35.79
CA THR A 8 -7.69 48.39 35.75
C THR A 8 -7.87 47.91 34.32
N HIS A 9 -8.60 48.65 33.49
CA HIS A 9 -8.78 48.32 32.06
C HIS A 9 -7.43 48.20 31.33
N ARG A 10 -6.52 49.16 31.53
CA ARG A 10 -5.18 49.12 30.91
C ARG A 10 -4.36 47.91 31.36
N ILE A 11 -4.42 47.54 32.64
CA ILE A 11 -3.72 46.36 33.16
C ILE A 11 -4.29 45.08 32.54
N MET A 12 -5.61 44.96 32.43
CA MET A 12 -6.28 43.79 31.85
C MET A 12 -5.89 43.61 30.37
N TRP A 13 -5.90 44.67 29.57
CA TRP A 13 -5.45 44.60 28.17
C TRP A 13 -3.98 44.26 28.04
N PHE A 14 -3.14 44.74 28.96
CA PHE A 14 -1.72 44.42 28.95
C PHE A 14 -1.48 42.94 29.28
N LEU A 15 -2.18 42.40 30.27
CA LEU A 15 -2.15 40.96 30.58
C LEU A 15 -2.64 40.11 29.41
N LEU A 16 -3.69 40.54 28.72
CA LEU A 16 -4.19 39.83 27.54
C LEU A 16 -3.17 39.86 26.39
N ALA A 17 -2.59 41.04 26.11
CA ALA A 17 -1.63 41.22 25.03
C ALA A 17 -0.35 40.38 25.21
N ILE A 18 0.02 40.07 26.45
CA ILE A 18 1.17 39.22 26.77
C ILE A 18 0.76 37.74 26.91
N GLY A 19 -0.37 37.45 27.56
CA GLY A 19 -0.81 36.09 27.81
C GLY A 19 -1.14 35.32 26.54
N LEU A 20 -1.74 36.00 25.55
CA LEU A 20 -2.17 35.38 24.29
C LEU A 20 -0.99 34.86 23.44
N PRO A 21 0.07 35.64 23.15
CA PRO A 21 1.22 35.12 22.41
C PRO A 21 1.98 34.02 23.17
N ILE A 22 2.10 34.13 24.51
CA ILE A 22 2.75 33.09 25.33
C ILE A 22 1.95 31.78 25.26
N GLY A 23 0.62 31.85 25.44
CA GLY A 23 -0.26 30.69 25.32
C GLY A 23 -0.20 30.05 23.93
N PHE A 24 -0.13 30.86 22.88
CA PHE A 24 0.01 30.37 21.51
C PHE A 24 1.31 29.61 21.26
N VAL A 25 2.45 30.16 21.71
CA VAL A 25 3.76 29.49 21.59
C VAL A 25 3.79 28.19 22.40
N ALA A 26 3.23 28.18 23.61
CA ALA A 26 3.13 26.98 24.43
C ALA A 26 2.27 25.89 23.77
N ALA A 27 1.15 26.27 23.14
CA ALA A 27 0.30 25.33 22.40
C ALA A 27 1.04 24.71 21.20
N LEU A 28 1.81 25.50 20.45
CA LEU A 28 2.61 24.99 19.34
C LEU A 28 3.68 23.98 19.80
N GLN A 29 4.25 24.15 20.99
CA GLN A 29 5.25 23.22 21.52
C GLN A 29 4.62 21.91 22.01
N LEU A 30 3.40 21.96 22.56
CA LEU A 30 2.67 20.76 23.00
C LEU A 30 2.15 19.92 21.82
N ASN A 31 1.84 20.55 20.69
CA ASN A 31 1.28 19.88 19.52
C ASN A 31 2.30 19.09 18.68
N ARG A 32 3.42 18.66 19.29
CA ARG A 32 4.30 17.65 18.70
C ARG A 32 3.60 16.31 18.76
N ILE A 33 2.68 16.10 17.82
CA ILE A 33 2.06 14.80 17.55
C ILE A 33 3.24 13.84 17.31
N PRO A 34 3.42 12.79 18.14
CA PRO A 34 4.43 11.79 17.86
C PRO A 34 4.17 11.23 16.45
N PRO A 35 5.20 10.93 15.66
CA PRO A 35 4.99 10.36 14.34
C PRO A 35 4.09 9.14 14.50
N ILE A 36 2.91 9.19 13.86
CA ILE A 36 1.98 8.07 13.81
C ILE A 36 2.78 6.93 13.19
N GLN A 37 3.18 5.96 14.01
CA GLN A 37 3.72 4.71 13.50
C GLN A 37 2.54 3.95 12.92
N GLU A 38 2.27 4.18 11.64
CA GLU A 38 1.37 3.34 10.87
C GLU A 38 2.01 1.94 10.80
N GLN A 39 1.70 1.10 11.79
CA GLN A 39 1.94 -0.33 11.65
C GLN A 39 0.96 -0.82 10.60
N LEU A 40 1.47 -0.99 9.38
CA LEU A 40 0.76 -1.62 8.28
C LEU A 40 0.27 -2.99 8.78
N ILE A 41 -1.03 -3.12 9.01
CA ILE A 41 -1.66 -4.39 9.41
C ILE A 41 -1.51 -5.34 8.21
N SER A 42 -0.40 -6.05 8.20
CA SER A 42 -0.06 -6.98 7.14
C SER A 42 -0.78 -8.28 7.44
N GLN A 43 -1.76 -8.66 6.64
CA GLN A 43 -2.37 -9.98 6.74
C GLN A 43 -1.27 -11.04 6.56
N PRO A 44 -1.27 -12.13 7.34
CA PRO A 44 -0.25 -13.17 7.22
C PRO A 44 -0.32 -13.76 5.82
N LEU A 45 0.76 -13.59 5.07
CA LEU A 45 0.88 -14.09 3.70
C LEU A 45 0.75 -15.62 3.71
N ALA A 46 -0.14 -16.16 2.88
CA ALA A 46 -0.31 -17.60 2.75
C ALA A 46 1.05 -18.28 2.45
N PRO A 47 1.33 -19.48 2.98
CA PRO A 47 2.58 -20.18 2.69
C PRO A 47 2.73 -20.47 1.20
N ALA A 48 3.98 -20.57 0.74
CA ALA A 48 4.27 -20.95 -0.64
C ALA A 48 3.99 -22.45 -0.84
N LEU A 49 3.32 -22.80 -1.93
CA LEU A 49 3.13 -24.21 -2.30
C LEU A 49 4.48 -24.86 -2.63
N PRO A 50 4.68 -26.14 -2.30
CA PRO A 50 6.01 -26.75 -2.28
C PRO A 50 6.62 -26.96 -3.67
N ILE A 51 5.80 -27.25 -4.69
CA ILE A 51 6.31 -27.61 -6.02
C ILE A 51 6.30 -26.40 -6.93
N LEU A 52 7.47 -26.00 -7.42
CA LEU A 52 7.61 -25.01 -8.47
C LEU A 52 7.37 -25.68 -9.83
N ILE A 53 6.35 -25.23 -10.57
CA ILE A 53 6.04 -25.71 -11.92
C ILE A 53 6.89 -24.97 -12.93
N LYS A 54 6.91 -23.63 -12.84
CA LYS A 54 7.59 -22.77 -13.80
C LYS A 54 7.93 -21.43 -13.14
N ALA A 55 9.07 -20.88 -13.51
CA ALA A 55 9.53 -19.57 -13.08
C ALA A 55 9.84 -18.71 -14.30
N VAL A 56 9.46 -17.44 -14.24
CA VAL A 56 9.79 -16.43 -15.25
C VAL A 56 10.40 -15.25 -14.51
N ASP A 57 11.65 -14.92 -14.83
CA ASP A 57 12.33 -13.75 -14.29
C ASP A 57 12.27 -12.61 -15.29
N LYS A 58 11.90 -11.42 -14.82
CA LYS A 58 11.88 -10.16 -15.56
C LYS A 58 12.63 -9.10 -14.74
N PRO A 59 13.07 -8.00 -15.36
CA PRO A 59 13.65 -6.89 -14.62
C PRO A 59 12.68 -6.40 -13.53
N GLY A 60 13.12 -6.41 -12.28
CA GLY A 60 12.32 -5.95 -11.12
C GLY A 60 11.25 -6.92 -10.61
N ILE A 61 10.84 -7.95 -11.36
CA ILE A 61 9.76 -8.87 -10.99
C ILE A 61 10.11 -10.32 -11.33
N SER A 62 9.89 -11.22 -10.38
CA SER A 62 9.96 -12.67 -10.60
C SER A 62 8.57 -13.29 -10.43
N VAL A 63 8.18 -14.18 -11.33
CA VAL A 63 6.86 -14.82 -11.29
C VAL A 63 7.02 -16.33 -11.28
N ASN A 64 6.52 -16.95 -10.21
CA ASN A 64 6.62 -18.37 -9.94
C ASN A 64 5.21 -18.99 -9.95
N LEU A 65 5.00 -19.97 -10.82
CA LEU A 65 3.82 -20.82 -10.79
C LEU A 65 4.12 -22.03 -9.94
N ARG A 66 3.37 -22.21 -8.85
CA ARG A 66 3.55 -23.29 -7.87
C ARG A 66 2.29 -24.15 -7.78
N ARG A 67 2.44 -25.40 -7.37
CA ARG A 67 1.34 -26.33 -7.10
C ARG A 67 1.60 -27.16 -5.86
N GLU A 68 0.53 -27.78 -5.38
CA GLU A 68 0.61 -28.83 -4.39
C GLU A 68 0.83 -30.20 -5.06
N ALA A 69 1.47 -31.13 -4.33
CA ALA A 69 1.82 -32.46 -4.83
C ALA A 69 0.61 -33.34 -5.10
N GLN A 70 -0.39 -33.27 -4.21
CA GLN A 70 -1.52 -34.20 -4.17
C GLN A 70 -2.85 -33.53 -4.53
N SER A 71 -2.85 -32.22 -4.73
CA SER A 71 -4.05 -31.41 -5.01
C SER A 71 -3.96 -30.75 -6.39
N SER A 72 -5.13 -30.34 -6.90
CA SER A 72 -5.23 -29.48 -8.08
C SER A 72 -4.88 -28.03 -7.77
N MET A 73 -4.74 -27.67 -6.48
CA MET A 73 -4.40 -26.32 -6.03
C MET A 73 -3.13 -25.78 -6.70
N ARG A 74 -3.30 -24.61 -7.31
CA ARG A 74 -2.24 -23.82 -7.92
C ARG A 74 -2.13 -22.48 -7.23
N GLN A 75 -0.91 -21.97 -7.18
CA GLN A 75 -0.60 -20.68 -6.59
C GLN A 75 0.34 -19.93 -7.52
N LEU A 76 0.04 -18.67 -7.70
CA LEU A 76 0.89 -17.70 -8.34
C LEU A 76 1.66 -16.95 -7.27
N GLU A 77 2.98 -16.98 -7.33
CA GLU A 77 3.85 -16.19 -6.46
C GLU A 77 4.57 -15.13 -7.30
N LEU A 78 4.31 -13.85 -6.99
CA LEU A 78 5.03 -12.71 -7.55
C LEU A 78 6.00 -12.17 -6.53
N VAL A 79 7.25 -11.97 -6.94
CA VAL A 79 8.30 -11.35 -6.14
C VAL A 79 8.68 -10.04 -6.81
N VAL A 80 8.22 -8.93 -6.25
CA VAL A 80 8.51 -7.57 -6.71
C VAL A 80 9.76 -7.08 -5.98
N ARG A 81 10.90 -7.07 -6.69
CA ARG A 81 12.22 -6.71 -6.14
C ARG A 81 12.45 -5.20 -6.13
N GLN A 82 11.80 -4.47 -7.02
CA GLN A 82 11.92 -3.02 -7.15
C GLN A 82 10.52 -2.40 -7.09
N PRO A 83 10.37 -1.21 -6.48
CA PRO A 83 9.11 -0.47 -6.53
C PRO A 83 8.66 -0.30 -7.98
N LEU A 84 7.37 -0.52 -8.21
CA LEU A 84 6.76 -0.37 -9.51
C LEU A 84 6.65 1.13 -9.83
N GLU A 85 6.80 1.51 -11.09
CA GLU A 85 6.65 2.93 -11.51
C GLU A 85 5.25 3.47 -11.22
N VAL A 86 4.26 2.57 -11.16
CA VAL A 86 2.86 2.86 -10.88
C VAL A 86 2.50 2.30 -9.50
N PRO A 87 1.83 3.08 -8.63
CA PRO A 87 1.53 2.69 -7.25
C PRO A 87 0.44 1.61 -7.11
N SER A 88 -0.32 1.31 -8.15
CA SER A 88 -1.40 0.31 -8.10
C SER A 88 -1.43 -0.49 -9.40
N ILE A 89 -0.89 -1.70 -9.33
CA ILE A 89 -0.96 -2.66 -10.45
C ILE A 89 -1.93 -3.76 -10.08
N VAL A 90 -2.86 -4.07 -10.97
CA VAL A 90 -3.75 -5.22 -10.85
C VAL A 90 -3.13 -6.40 -11.57
N VAL A 91 -3.03 -7.51 -10.86
CA VAL A 91 -2.64 -8.80 -11.43
C VAL A 91 -3.89 -9.45 -11.99
N ARG A 92 -3.91 -9.68 -13.30
CA ARG A 92 -4.97 -10.40 -13.98
C ARG A 92 -4.44 -11.72 -14.55
N VAL A 93 -5.23 -12.78 -14.42
CA VAL A 93 -4.90 -14.15 -14.84
C VAL A 93 -5.98 -14.66 -15.76
N GLY A 94 -5.61 -15.15 -16.94
CA GLY A 94 -6.54 -15.84 -17.83
C GLY A 94 -6.01 -15.97 -19.24
N THR A 95 -6.64 -16.83 -20.04
CA THR A 95 -6.36 -16.99 -21.46
C THR A 95 -7.58 -16.50 -22.25
N GLY A 96 -7.46 -15.37 -22.95
CA GLY A 96 -8.51 -14.87 -23.85
C GLY A 96 -9.31 -13.67 -23.32
N ALA A 97 -10.62 -13.65 -23.61
CA ALA A 97 -11.46 -12.45 -23.55
C ALA A 97 -11.83 -11.97 -22.14
N ASN A 98 -11.77 -12.83 -21.12
CA ASN A 98 -12.17 -12.52 -19.75
C ASN A 98 -11.06 -12.87 -18.74
N PRO A 99 -10.01 -12.02 -18.62
CA PRO A 99 -8.99 -12.22 -17.60
C PRO A 99 -9.55 -11.90 -16.21
N LEU A 100 -9.29 -12.78 -15.24
CA LEU A 100 -9.73 -12.64 -13.85
C LEU A 100 -8.73 -11.81 -13.05
N ALA A 101 -9.18 -10.75 -12.38
CA ALA A 101 -8.35 -10.02 -11.43
C ALA A 101 -8.16 -10.87 -10.16
N VAL A 102 -6.90 -11.18 -9.83
CA VAL A 102 -6.56 -12.02 -8.67
C VAL A 102 -6.04 -11.22 -7.47
N GLY A 103 -5.63 -9.97 -7.70
CA GLY A 103 -5.22 -9.06 -6.63
C GLY A 103 -4.43 -7.87 -7.14
N THR A 104 -3.86 -7.11 -6.21
CA THR A 104 -3.08 -5.89 -6.49
C THR A 104 -1.64 -6.02 -5.99
N LEU A 105 -0.75 -5.26 -6.63
CA LEU A 105 0.63 -5.04 -6.22
C LEU A 105 0.77 -3.56 -5.90
N GLU A 106 1.27 -3.25 -4.70
CA GLU A 106 1.42 -1.87 -4.23
C GLU A 106 2.89 -1.53 -4.01
N VAL A 107 3.59 -2.37 -3.24
CA VAL A 107 4.98 -2.16 -2.84
C VAL A 107 5.87 -3.33 -3.23
N SER A 108 7.19 -3.17 -3.13
CA SER A 108 8.12 -4.29 -3.23
C SER A 108 7.81 -5.34 -2.17
N GLY A 109 7.75 -6.61 -2.55
CA GLY A 109 7.34 -7.68 -1.66
C GLY A 109 7.04 -8.98 -2.37
N VAL A 110 6.60 -9.96 -1.60
CA VAL A 110 6.14 -11.26 -2.12
C VAL A 110 4.62 -11.29 -2.03
N TYR A 111 3.99 -11.55 -3.16
CA TYR A 111 2.55 -11.66 -3.30
C TYR A 111 2.21 -13.07 -3.73
N ARG A 112 1.16 -13.63 -3.13
CA ARG A 112 0.74 -15.01 -3.38
C ARG A 112 -0.74 -15.05 -3.62
N PHE A 113 -1.13 -15.51 -4.80
CA PHE A 113 -2.51 -15.56 -5.24
C PHE A 113 -2.91 -17.02 -5.54
N PRO A 114 -4.03 -17.51 -4.99
CA PRO A 114 -4.58 -18.80 -5.41
C PRO A 114 -5.05 -18.70 -6.86
N LEU A 115 -4.76 -19.72 -7.66
CA LEU A 115 -5.23 -19.79 -9.05
C LEU A 115 -6.34 -20.84 -9.19
N PRO A 116 -7.37 -20.57 -10.01
CA PRO A 116 -8.40 -21.56 -10.30
C PRO A 116 -7.84 -22.72 -11.15
N ASP A 117 -8.33 -23.92 -10.87
CA ASP A 117 -7.86 -25.20 -11.44
C ASP A 117 -7.91 -25.27 -12.98
N SER A 118 -8.75 -24.46 -13.61
CA SER A 118 -8.96 -24.44 -15.07
C SER A 118 -7.77 -23.84 -15.86
N SER A 119 -6.80 -23.22 -15.20
CA SER A 119 -5.68 -22.53 -15.85
C SER A 119 -4.46 -23.44 -16.05
N SER A 120 -4.51 -24.31 -17.07
CA SER A 120 -3.36 -25.18 -17.39
C SER A 120 -2.12 -24.38 -17.81
N HIS A 121 -2.33 -23.29 -18.57
CA HIS A 121 -1.31 -22.36 -19.07
C HIS A 121 -1.79 -20.92 -18.91
N PRO A 122 -1.77 -20.35 -17.68
CA PRO A 122 -2.26 -19.00 -17.47
C PRO A 122 -1.39 -17.98 -18.21
N ALA A 123 -2.01 -17.04 -18.91
CA ALA A 123 -1.35 -15.78 -19.24
C ALA A 123 -1.62 -14.80 -18.09
N ILE A 124 -0.56 -14.11 -17.66
CA ILE A 124 -0.60 -13.18 -16.55
C ILE A 124 -0.34 -11.80 -17.10
N THR A 125 -1.28 -10.89 -16.84
CA THR A 125 -1.21 -9.50 -17.27
C THR A 125 -1.14 -8.60 -16.05
N LEU A 126 -0.12 -7.75 -16.03
CA LEU A 126 0.03 -6.67 -15.08
C LEU A 126 -0.57 -5.42 -15.72
N VAL A 127 -1.65 -4.92 -15.13
CA VAL A 127 -2.42 -3.81 -15.68
C VAL A 127 -2.45 -2.68 -14.67
N ASP A 128 -2.14 -1.47 -15.12
CA ASP A 128 -2.49 -0.26 -14.40
C ASP A 128 -3.98 0.00 -14.64
N GLU A 129 -4.79 -0.20 -13.60
CA GLU A 129 -6.24 -0.05 -13.72
C GLU A 129 -6.68 1.42 -13.74
N ILE A 130 -5.83 2.35 -13.30
CA ILE A 130 -6.11 3.79 -13.31
C ILE A 130 -5.92 4.35 -14.72
N HIS A 131 -4.83 3.99 -15.38
CA HIS A 131 -4.52 4.46 -16.74
C HIS A 131 -4.94 3.48 -17.85
N HIS A 132 -5.49 2.33 -17.47
CA HIS A 132 -5.86 1.23 -18.39
C HIS A 132 -4.70 0.77 -19.29
N THR A 133 -3.45 0.87 -18.82
CA THR A 133 -2.26 0.47 -19.57
C THR A 133 -1.81 -0.93 -19.16
N THR A 134 -1.49 -1.77 -20.14
CA THR A 134 -0.86 -3.07 -19.88
C THR A 134 0.63 -2.86 -19.75
N LEU A 135 1.16 -3.08 -18.55
CA LEU A 135 2.58 -2.89 -18.25
C LEU A 135 3.40 -4.10 -18.71
N GLN A 136 2.87 -5.31 -18.45
CA GLN A 136 3.56 -6.53 -18.81
C GLN A 136 2.60 -7.70 -19.01
N THR A 137 2.90 -8.54 -20.00
CA THR A 137 2.24 -9.83 -20.20
C THR A 137 3.28 -10.94 -20.08
N ILE A 138 2.95 -11.96 -19.29
CA ILE A 138 3.79 -13.12 -19.03
C ILE A 138 3.02 -14.38 -19.42
N HIS A 139 3.60 -15.16 -20.34
CA HIS A 139 3.05 -16.41 -20.81
C HIS A 139 3.82 -17.58 -20.20
N PHE A 140 3.08 -18.53 -19.62
CA PHE A 140 3.58 -19.79 -19.09
C PHE A 140 3.39 -20.93 -20.10
#